data_AF-A0A353JA82-F1
#
_entry.id   AF-A0A353JA82-F1
#
_cell.length_a   1.000
_cell.length_b   1.000
_cell.length_c   1.000
_cell.angle_alpha   90.00
_cell.angle_beta   90.00
_cell.angle_gamma   90.00
#
_symmetry.space_group_name_H-M   'P 1'
#
loop_
_entity.id
_entity.type
_entity.pdbx_description
1 polymer ?
#
loop_
_entity_poly.entity_id
_entity_poly.type
_entity_poly.pdbx_seq_one_letter_code
_entity_poly.pdbx_strand_id
1 'polypeptide(L)' 'MFIKRFTIECSDVDSNFELKLSSLFRMMQEAATRGVEALGHGVLEISKEELMWVITRYQVT' A
#
# COMPACT_ATOMS: atom_id res chain seq x y z
N MET A 1 0.76 7.36 14.25
CA MET A 1 0.93 7.58 12.80
C MET A 1 2.00 6.63 12.30
N PHE A 2 1.68 5.73 11.36
CA PHE A 2 2.65 4.81 10.78
C PHE A 2 3.37 5.48 9.60
N ILE A 3 4.68 5.34 9.51
CA ILE A 3 5.51 5.92 8.44
C ILE A 3 6.43 4.83 7.92
N LYS A 4 6.47 4.68 6.59
CA LYS A 4 7.39 3.77 5.90
C LYS A 4 8.19 4.53 4.85
N ARG A 5 9.51 4.32 4.84
CA ARG A 5 10.42 4.84 3.82
C ARG A 5 10.59 3.82 2.71
N PHE A 6 10.64 4.29 1.48
CA PHE A 6 10.86 3.48 0.29
C PHE A 6 12.10 3.98 -0.43
N THR A 7 12.89 3.05 -0.98
CA THR A 7 13.93 3.35 -1.95
C THR A 7 13.35 3.05 -3.33
N ILE A 8 13.43 4.01 -4.25
CA ILE A 8 12.92 3.83 -5.62
C ILE A 8 13.93 3.03 -6.43
N GLU A 9 13.49 1.93 -7.04
CA GLU A 9 14.30 1.09 -7.91
C GLU A 9 14.03 1.39 -9.39
N CYS A 10 14.93 0.99 -10.29
CA CYS A 10 14.74 1.16 -11.74
C CYS A 10 13.46 0.48 -12.26
N SER A 11 13.01 -0.59 -11.60
CA SER A 11 11.77 -1.30 -11.93
C SER A 11 10.53 -0.45 -11.63
N ASP A 12 10.62 0.50 -10.70
CA ASP A 12 9.51 1.35 -10.25
C ASP A 12 9.27 2.57 -11.14
N VAL A 13 10.24 2.92 -12.01
CA VAL A 13 10.15 4.11 -12.87
C VAL A 13 9.82 3.75 -14.32
N ASP A 14 9.17 4.68 -15.03
CA ASP A 14 8.86 4.57 -16.45
C ASP A 14 10.03 5.02 -17.35
N SER A 15 9.81 5.07 -18.66
CA SER A 15 10.85 5.49 -19.63
C SER A 15 11.26 6.96 -19.51
N ASN A 16 10.49 7.77 -18.79
CA ASN A 16 10.81 9.17 -18.51
C ASN A 16 11.53 9.33 -17.17
N PHE A 17 11.88 8.24 -16.49
CA PHE A 17 12.44 8.21 -15.15
C PHE A 17 11.50 8.77 -14.07
N GLU A 18 10.20 8.81 -14.37
CA GLU A 18 9.17 9.19 -13.41
C GLU A 18 8.64 7.96 -12.69
N LEU A 19 8.20 8.12 -11.44
CA LEU A 19 7.63 7.02 -10.67
C LEU A 19 6.33 6.53 -11.32
N LYS A 20 6.25 5.23 -11.64
CA LYS A 20 5.02 4.64 -12.17
C LYS A 20 3.90 4.77 -11.14
N LEU A 21 2.71 5.13 -11.61
CA LEU A 21 1.51 5.16 -10.76
C LEU A 21 1.22 3.81 -10.11
N SER A 22 1.47 2.69 -10.81
CA SER A 22 1.31 1.35 -10.25
C SER A 22 2.29 1.08 -9.10
N SER A 23 3.54 1.53 -9.21
CA SER A 23 4.54 1.43 -8.14
C SER A 23 4.17 2.30 -6.94
N LEU A 24 3.73 3.54 -7.17
CA LEU A 24 3.22 4.40 -6.10
C LEU A 24 2.03 3.77 -5.38
N PHE A 25 1.05 3.27 -6.12
CA PHE A 25 -0.14 2.64 -5.55
C PHE A 25 0.21 1.38 -4.74
N ARG A 26 1.14 0.56 -5.22
CA ARG A 26 1.71 -0.57 -4.47
C ARG A 26 2.35 -0.13 -3.16
N MET A 27 3.17 0.92 -3.18
CA MET A 27 3.83 1.45 -1.99
C MET A 27 2.81 1.98 -0.97
N MET A 28 1.77 2.69 -1.43
CA MET A 28 0.67 3.16 -0.57
C MET A 28 -0.06 2.00 0.11
N GLN A 29 -0.42 0.96 -0.65
CA GLN A 29 -1.06 -0.23 -0.09
C GLN A 29 -0.16 -0.94 0.92
N GLU A 30 1.12 -1.11 0.62
CA GLU A 30 2.05 -1.75 1.55
C GLU A 30 2.18 -0.97 2.86
N ALA A 31 2.24 0.36 2.79
CA ALA A 31 2.28 1.20 3.98
C ALA A 31 0.97 1.10 4.79
N ALA A 32 -0.19 1.12 4.12
CA ALA A 32 -1.49 0.97 4.76
C ALA A 32 -1.64 -0.39 5.44
N THR A 33 -1.30 -1.48 4.74
CA THR A 33 -1.35 -2.85 5.26
C THR A 33 -0.51 -2.99 6.52
N ARG A 34 0.78 -2.59 6.47
CA ARG A 34 1.65 -2.69 7.65
C ARG A 34 1.19 -1.80 8.81
N GLY A 35 0.65 -0.62 8.50
CA GLY A 35 0.11 0.29 9.51
C GLY A 35 -1.07 -0.32 10.26
N VAL A 36 -1.96 -1.03 9.56
CA VAL A 36 -3.15 -1.68 10.13
C VAL A 36 -2.81 -3.02 10.77
N GLU A 37 -1.84 -3.78 10.24
CA GLU A 37 -1.30 -4.99 10.87
C GLU A 37 -0.72 -4.71 12.26
N ALA A 38 0.01 -3.61 12.43
CA ALA A 38 0.54 -3.19 13.72
C ALA A 38 -0.54 -2.87 14.77
N LEU A 39 -1.78 -2.64 14.33
CA LEU A 39 -2.95 -2.39 15.18
C LEU A 39 -3.81 -3.64 15.40
N GLY A 40 -3.43 -4.79 14.82
CA GLY A 40 -4.22 -6.02 14.91
C GLY A 40 -5.48 -6.00 14.05
N HIS A 41 -5.52 -5.20 12.98
CA HIS A 41 -6.66 -5.16 12.05
C HIS A 41 -6.25 -5.56 10.62
N GLY A 42 -5.12 -6.24 10.50
CA GLY A 42 -4.59 -6.68 9.21
C GLY A 42 -5.52 -7.66 8.50
N VAL A 43 -5.24 -7.91 7.22
CA VAL A 43 -6.06 -8.79 6.37
C VAL A 43 -6.27 -10.17 7.01
N LEU A 44 -5.21 -10.76 7.58
CA LEU A 44 -5.29 -12.06 8.23
C LEU A 44 -6.17 -12.04 9.48
N GLU A 45 -6.19 -10.94 10.23
CA GLU A 45 -7.00 -10.87 11.45
C GLU A 45 -8.49 -10.79 11.11
N ILE A 46 -8.85 -9.88 10.19
CA ILE A 46 -10.24 -9.67 9.78
C ILE A 46 -10.80 -10.87 8.99
N SER A 47 -9.94 -11.62 8.28
CA SER A 47 -10.38 -12.84 7.60
C SER A 47 -10.89 -13.94 8.53
N LYS A 48 -10.52 -13.92 9.82
CA LYS A 48 -11.05 -14.87 10.82
C LYS A 48 -12.55 -14.68 11.05
N GLU A 49 -13.06 -13.49 10.77
CA GLU A 49 -14.48 -13.13 10.87
C GLU A 49 -15.19 -13.23 9.51
N GLU A 50 -14.58 -13.90 8.51
CA GLU A 50 -15.10 -14.01 7.14
C GLU A 50 -15.24 -12.64 6.43
N LEU A 51 -14.46 -11.66 6.85
CA LEU A 51 -14.46 -10.30 6.30
C LEU A 51 -13.19 -10.03 5.47
N MET A 52 -13.26 -9.00 4.61
CA MET A 52 -12.11 -8.53 3.84
C MET A 52 -12.12 -7.02 3.63
N TRP A 53 -10.93 -6.43 3.53
CA TRP A 53 -10.77 -5.03 3.16
C TRP A 53 -10.91 -4.85 1.65
N VAL A 54 -11.73 -3.88 1.23
CA VAL A 54 -11.91 -3.52 -0.17
C VAL A 54 -11.65 -2.02 -0.35
N ILE A 55 -10.69 -1.68 -1.20
CA ILE A 55 -10.44 -0.30 -1.59
C ILE A 55 -11.49 0.09 -2.64
N THR A 56 -12.40 1.00 -2.28
CA THR A 56 -13.46 1.47 -3.20
C THR A 56 -13.12 2.77 -3.89
N ARG A 57 -12.23 3.58 -3.29
CA ARG A 57 -11.82 4.89 -3.79
C ARG A 57 -10.39 5.18 -3.38
N TYR A 58 -9.64 5.83 -4.26
CA TYR A 58 -8.35 6.43 -3.98
C TYR A 58 -8.18 7.67 -4.84
N GLN A 59 -7.42 8.63 -4.34
CA GLN A 59 -7.06 9.84 -5.06
C GLN A 59 -5.57 10.07 -4.85
N VAL A 60 -4.86 10.25 -5.96
CA VAL A 60 -3.46 10.68 -5.98
C VAL A 60 -3.48 12.04 -6.65
N THR A 61 -3.01 13.07 -5.95
CA THR A 61 -2.95 14.46 -6.43
C THR A 61 -1.54 14.98 -6.28
#